data_AF-A0A4P2Q876-F1
#
_entry.id   AF-A0A4P2Q876-F1
#
_cell.length_a   1.000
_cell.length_b   1.000
_cell.length_c   1.000
_cell.angle_alpha   90.00
_cell.angle_beta   90.00
_cell.angle_gamma   90.00
#
_symmetry.space_group_name_H-M   'P 1'
#
loop_
_entity.id
_entity.type
_entity.pdbx_description
1 polymer ?
#
loop_
_entity_poly.entity_id
_entity_poly.type
_entity_poly.pdbx_seq_one_letter_code
_entity_poly.pdbx_strand_id
1 'polypeptide(L)'
;MIALAPMSAVLLGALAALGLAMLLCGIRIVRGPSLLDQVLAFDCFVLNVVGAVLVSSMLLGTTLFIDVVLVITLLGFAGTVALAAYVEGTLVD
;
A
#
# COMPACT_ATOMS: atom_id res chain seq x y z
N MET A 1 -6.15 -25.89 -18.68
CA MET A 1 -5.79 -24.64 -19.38
C MET A 1 -6.93 -23.62 -19.49
N ILE A 2 -8.23 -23.96 -19.37
CA ILE A 2 -9.34 -22.98 -19.47
C ILE A 2 -9.72 -22.34 -18.11
N ALA A 3 -9.48 -23.01 -16.97
CA ALA A 3 -9.84 -22.49 -15.64
C ALA A 3 -8.88 -21.43 -15.06
N LEU A 4 -7.69 -21.24 -15.65
CA LEU A 4 -6.71 -20.24 -15.20
C LEU A 4 -6.92 -18.85 -15.84
N ALA A 5 -7.63 -18.79 -16.98
CA ALA A 5 -7.99 -17.55 -17.66
C ALA A 5 -8.84 -16.59 -16.80
N PRO A 6 -9.89 -17.04 -16.07
CA PRO A 6 -10.66 -16.12 -15.23
C PRO A 6 -9.82 -15.60 -14.04
N MET A 7 -9.02 -16.45 -13.40
CA MET A 7 -8.19 -16.04 -12.27
C MET A 7 -7.14 -15.00 -12.68
N SER A 8 -6.45 -15.23 -13.79
CA SER A 8 -5.48 -14.26 -14.33
C SER A 8 -6.13 -12.93 -14.77
N ALA A 9 -7.33 -12.97 -15.35
CA ALA A 9 -8.09 -11.75 -15.68
C ALA A 9 -8.46 -10.94 -14.42
N VAL A 10 -8.87 -11.61 -13.34
CA VAL A 10 -9.17 -10.95 -12.06
C VAL A 10 -7.91 -10.33 -11.44
N LEU A 11 -6.77 -11.02 -11.46
CA LEU A 11 -5.51 -10.47 -10.94
C LEU A 11 -5.02 -9.27 -11.75
N LEU A 12 -5.15 -9.30 -13.08
CA LEU A 12 -4.81 -8.15 -13.94
C LEU A 12 -5.75 -6.96 -13.68
N GLY A 13 -7.05 -7.21 -13.49
CA GLY A 13 -8.02 -6.19 -13.09
C GLY A 13 -7.69 -5.58 -11.72
N ALA A 14 -7.28 -6.40 -10.75
CA ALA A 14 -6.83 -5.93 -9.45
C ALA A 14 -5.55 -5.07 -9.57
N LEU A 15 -4.60 -5.47 -10.41
CA LEU A 15 -3.38 -4.68 -10.67
C LEU A 15 -3.70 -3.32 -11.28
N ALA A 16 -4.65 -3.26 -12.23
CA ALA A 16 -5.11 -2.02 -12.83
C ALA A 16 -5.80 -1.10 -11.81
N ALA A 17 -6.67 -1.66 -10.95
CA ALA A 17 -7.33 -0.92 -9.88
C ALA A 17 -6.33 -0.36 -8.85
N LEU A 18 -5.33 -1.16 -8.46
CA LEU A 18 -4.24 -0.73 -7.57
C LEU A 18 -3.39 0.36 -8.22
N GLY A 19 -3.08 0.25 -9.52
CA GLY A 19 -2.39 1.31 -10.26
C GLY A 19 -3.16 2.62 -10.30
N LEU A 20 -4.48 2.58 -10.48
CA LEU A 20 -5.34 3.76 -10.39
C LEU A 20 -5.36 4.34 -8.97
N ALA A 21 -5.45 3.48 -7.94
CA ALA A 21 -5.40 3.90 -6.55
C ALA A 21 -4.06 4.59 -6.21
N MET A 22 -2.93 4.05 -6.68
CA MET A 22 -1.61 4.67 -6.53
C MET A 22 -1.55 6.06 -7.18
N LEU A 23 -2.10 6.22 -8.38
CA LEU A 23 -2.13 7.53 -9.06
C LEU A 23 -2.95 8.54 -8.26
N LEU A 24 -4.11 8.13 -7.74
CA LEU A 24 -4.95 8.98 -6.90
C LEU A 24 -4.25 9.35 -5.59
N CYS A 25 -3.59 8.39 -4.93
CA CYS A 25 -2.76 8.65 -3.75
C CYS A 25 -1.61 9.60 -4.08
N GLY A 26 -0.91 9.42 -5.20
CA GLY A 26 0.17 10.32 -5.65
C GLY A 26 -0.31 11.76 -5.85
N ILE A 27 -1.50 11.95 -6.43
CA ILE A 27 -2.12 13.27 -6.57
C ILE A 27 -2.42 13.89 -5.20
N ARG A 28 -2.93 13.09 -4.25
CA ARG A 28 -3.20 13.50 -2.87
C ARG A 28 -1.94 13.89 -2.11
N ILE A 29 -0.83 13.17 -2.28
CA ILE A 29 0.47 13.51 -1.66
C ILE A 29 0.93 14.92 -2.08
N VAL A 30 0.80 15.27 -3.37
CA VAL A 30 1.25 16.58 -3.87
C VAL A 30 0.28 17.71 -3.52
N ARG A 31 -1.03 17.45 -3.52
CA ARG A 31 -2.07 18.47 -3.29
C ARG A 31 -2.59 18.54 -1.85
N GLY A 32 -2.08 17.71 -0.94
CA GLY A 32 -2.53 17.64 0.45
C GLY A 32 -2.35 18.99 1.17
N PRO A 33 -3.41 19.56 1.78
CA PRO A 33 -3.36 20.88 2.44
C PRO A 33 -2.68 20.86 3.81
N SER A 34 -2.57 19.70 4.46
CA SER A 34 -1.89 19.53 5.74
C SER A 34 -0.75 18.52 5.64
N LEU A 35 0.32 18.72 6.43
CA LEU A 35 1.46 17.79 6.49
C LEU A 35 1.01 16.37 6.88
N LEU A 36 0.02 16.29 7.77
CA LEU A 36 -0.56 15.05 8.24
C LEU A 36 -1.30 14.30 7.12
N ASP A 37 -2.08 15.01 6.31
CA ASP A 37 -2.78 14.45 5.15
C ASP A 37 -1.79 13.92 4.08
N GLN A 38 -0.66 14.60 3.89
CA GLN A 38 0.40 14.14 2.99
C GLN A 38 1.07 12.85 3.50
N VAL A 39 1.35 12.75 4.81
CA VAL A 39 1.92 11.53 5.40
C VAL A 39 0.94 10.37 5.34
N LEU A 40 -0.35 10.60 5.64
CA LEU A 40 -1.38 9.57 5.51
C LEU A 40 -1.57 9.12 4.06
N ALA A 41 -1.51 10.05 3.10
CA ALA A 41 -1.56 9.71 1.68
C ALA A 41 -0.34 8.89 1.24
N PHE A 42 0.85 9.16 1.81
CA PHE A 42 2.06 8.36 1.59
C PHE A 42 1.93 6.95 2.17
N ASP A 43 1.39 6.78 3.37
CA ASP A 43 1.14 5.46 3.95
C ASP A 43 0.16 4.62 3.11
N CYS A 44 -0.95 5.23 2.67
CA CYS A 44 -1.86 4.59 1.72
C CYS A 44 -1.20 4.24 0.38
N PHE A 45 -0.25 5.05 -0.09
CA PHE A 45 0.52 4.73 -1.29
C PHE A 45 1.40 3.49 -1.07
N VAL A 46 2.12 3.42 0.05
CA VAL A 46 2.96 2.26 0.41
C VAL A 46 2.12 0.97 0.52
N LEU A 47 0.94 1.03 1.13
CA LEU A 47 0.04 -0.12 1.21
C LEU A 47 -0.49 -0.57 -0.17
N ASN A 48 -0.76 0.37 -1.08
CA ASN A 48 -1.09 0.01 -2.46
C ASN A 48 0.07 -0.70 -3.16
N VAL A 49 1.32 -0.28 -2.91
CA VAL A 49 2.53 -0.93 -3.46
C VAL A 49 2.66 -2.35 -2.93
N VAL A 50 2.49 -2.52 -1.62
CA VAL A 50 2.41 -3.83 -0.97
C VAL A 50 1.36 -4.73 -1.64
N GLY A 51 0.14 -4.22 -1.83
CA GLY A 51 -0.93 -4.95 -2.50
C GLY A 51 -0.56 -5.37 -3.92
N ALA A 52 0.06 -4.47 -4.70
CA ALA A 52 0.49 -4.75 -6.06
C ALA A 52 1.60 -5.81 -6.11
N VAL A 53 2.53 -5.78 -5.15
CA VAL A 53 3.57 -6.81 -5.02
C VAL A 53 2.96 -8.16 -4.67
N LEU A 54 1.98 -8.23 -3.77
CA LEU A 54 1.30 -9.48 -3.41
C LEU A 54 0.54 -10.08 -4.59
N VAL A 55 -0.22 -9.27 -5.34
CA VAL A 55 -0.92 -9.73 -6.55
C VAL A 55 0.09 -10.19 -7.61
N SER A 56 1.20 -9.48 -7.76
CA SER A 56 2.29 -9.90 -8.66
C SER A 56 2.92 -11.23 -8.22
N SER A 57 3.11 -11.42 -6.92
CA SER A 57 3.62 -12.65 -6.32
C SER A 57 2.71 -13.85 -6.63
N MET A 58 1.39 -13.64 -6.60
CA MET A 58 0.40 -14.64 -6.98
C MET A 58 0.44 -14.96 -8.49
N LEU A 59 0.66 -13.96 -9.35
CA LEU A 59 0.84 -14.18 -10.80
C LEU A 59 2.11 -14.98 -11.12
N LEU A 60 3.20 -14.71 -10.40
CA LEU A 60 4.48 -15.39 -10.56
C LEU A 60 4.50 -16.78 -9.90
N GLY A 61 3.55 -17.08 -9.02
CA GLY A 61 3.49 -18.35 -8.27
C GLY A 61 4.61 -18.49 -7.23
N THR A 62 5.21 -17.39 -6.79
CA THR A 62 6.33 -17.36 -5.84
C THR A 62 5.92 -16.71 -4.54
N THR A 63 6.49 -17.13 -3.41
CA THR A 63 6.26 -16.52 -2.07
C THR A 63 7.43 -15.66 -1.59
N LEU A 64 8.47 -15.49 -2.42
CA LEU A 64 9.72 -14.81 -2.06
C LEU A 64 9.54 -13.37 -1.55
N PHE A 65 8.43 -12.72 -1.92
CA PHE A 65 8.17 -11.33 -1.55
C PHE A 65 7.37 -11.18 -0.25
N ILE A 66 6.78 -12.26 0.29
CA ILE A 66 5.86 -12.17 1.43
C ILE A 66 6.56 -11.66 2.68
N ASP A 67 7.76 -12.17 2.99
CA ASP A 67 8.49 -11.78 4.20
C ASP A 67 8.87 -10.28 4.16
N VAL A 68 9.36 -9.83 3.00
CA VAL A 68 9.75 -8.42 2.79
C VAL A 68 8.53 -7.50 2.88
N VAL A 69 7.43 -7.88 2.22
CA VAL A 69 6.18 -7.13 2.24
C VAL A 69 5.62 -7.03 3.66
N LEU A 70 5.69 -8.11 4.43
CA LEU A 70 5.20 -8.14 5.81
C LEU A 70 5.98 -7.16 6.69
N VAL A 71 7.31 -7.16 6.60
CA VAL A 71 8.16 -6.21 7.34
C VAL A 71 7.87 -4.76 6.94
N ILE A 72 7.77 -4.47 5.64
CA ILE A 72 7.46 -3.11 5.14
C ILE A 72 6.08 -2.65 5.63
N THR A 73 5.09 -3.54 5.61
CA THR A 73 3.72 -3.23 6.05
C THR A 73 3.67 -2.89 7.54
N LEU A 74 4.35 -3.69 8.37
CA LEU A 74 4.44 -3.43 9.80
C LEU A 74 5.18 -2.13 10.10
N LEU A 75 6.25 -1.84 9.36
CA LEU A 75 7.03 -0.61 9.55
C LEU A 75 6.23 0.64 9.14
N GLY A 76 5.52 0.60 8.00
CA GLY A 76 4.65 1.68 7.55
C GLY A 76 3.54 1.98 8.56
N PHE A 77 2.85 0.92 9.02
CA PHE A 77 1.81 1.03 10.04
C PHE A 77 2.34 1.58 11.38
N ALA A 78 3.50 1.09 11.85
CA ALA A 78 4.12 1.62 13.07
C ALA A 78 4.49 3.11 12.91
N GLY A 79 4.93 3.52 11.72
CA GLY A 79 5.23 4.91 11.40
C GLY A 79 4.00 5.83 11.49
N THR A 80 2.84 5.38 11.00
CA THR A 80 1.60 6.16 11.10
C THR A 80 1.06 6.23 12.53
N VAL A 81 1.15 5.14 13.30
CA VAL A 81 0.78 5.14 14.73
C VAL A 81 1.68 6.09 15.52
N ALA A 82 2.99 6.09 15.28
CA ALA A 82 3.92 7.01 15.93
C ALA A 82 3.63 8.47 15.58
N LEU A 83 3.29 8.75 14.31
CA LEU A 83 2.91 10.09 13.88
C LEU A 83 1.58 10.54 14.51
N ALA A 84 0.60 9.65 14.63
CA ALA A 84 -0.67 9.93 15.30
C ALA A 84 -0.45 10.26 16.78
N ALA A 85 0.36 9.45 17.48
CA ALA A 85 0.71 9.68 18.88
C ALA A 85 1.50 10.99 19.09
N TYR A 86 2.36 11.36 18.15
CA TYR A 86 3.07 12.63 18.17
C TYR A 86 2.09 13.82 18.06
N VAL A 87 1.09 13.72 17.20
CA VAL A 87 0.09 14.78 17.00
C VAL A 87 -0.88 14.88 18.18
N GLU A 88 -1.21 13.74 18.79
CA GLU A 88 -2.08 13.68 19.99
C GLU A 88 -1.39 14.26 21.24
N GLY A 89 -0.07 14.40 21.23
CA GLY A 89 0.72 14.96 22.33
C GLY A 89 1.17 13.92 23.36
N THR A 90 0.80 12.65 23.20
CA THR A 90 1.11 11.55 24.13
C THR A 90 2.61 11.25 24.28
N LEU A 91 3.45 11.77 23.37
CA LEU A 91 4.91 11.57 23.40
C LEU A 91 5.67 12.77 23.98
N VAL A 92 4.99 13.88 24.32
CA VAL A 92 5.60 15.12 24.83
C VAL A 92 5.42 15.29 26.35
N ASP A 93 4.48 14.55 26.95
CA ASP A 93 4.29 14.41 28.41
C ASP A 93 5.02 13.17 28.98
#